data_AF-A0A6G3X4X2-F1
#
_entry.id   AF-A0A6G3X4X2-F1
#
_cell.length_a   1.000
_cell.length_b   1.000
_cell.length_c   1.000
_cell.angle_alpha   90.00
_cell.angle_beta   90.00
_cell.angle_gamma   90.00
#
_symmetry.space_group_name_H-M   'P 1'
#
loop_
_entity.id
_entity.type
_entity.pdbx_description
1 polymer ?
#
loop_
_entity_poly.entity_id
_entity_poly.type
_entity_poly.pdbx_seq_one_letter_code
_entity_poly.pdbx_strand_id
1 'polypeptide(L)' 'MVYDDSSDRTRTSEFFPVALKVLVAGGFGVGKTTFVGAVSEIAPLSTEELLTQVSVGTDNLEGVESKTATTVAM' A
#
# COMPACT_ATOMS: atom_id res chain seq x y z
N MET A 1 22.79 51.55 -24.48
CA MET A 1 23.00 50.09 -24.47
C MET A 1 22.32 49.57 -23.22
N VAL A 2 21.02 49.25 -23.33
CA VAL A 2 20.25 48.63 -22.25
C VAL A 2 20.57 47.14 -22.35
N TYR A 3 21.33 46.62 -21.38
CA TYR A 3 21.48 45.18 -21.23
C TYR A 3 20.22 44.70 -20.53
N ASP A 4 19.30 44.15 -21.30
CA ASP A 4 18.15 43.42 -20.76
C ASP A 4 18.66 42.09 -20.18
N ASP A 5 18.88 42.06 -18.87
CA ASP A 5 19.21 40.86 -18.07
C ASP A 5 17.92 40.16 -17.59
N SER A 6 16.93 40.09 -18.47
CA SER A 6 15.64 39.45 -18.16
C SER A 6 15.63 38.02 -18.70
N SER A 7 16.76 37.30 -18.56
CA SER A 7 16.83 35.88 -18.91
C SER A 7 16.24 35.06 -17.78
N ASP A 8 14.91 34.94 -17.85
CA ASP A 8 14.17 33.72 -17.56
C ASP A 8 14.48 33.06 -16.21
N ARG A 9 14.17 33.77 -15.12
CA ARG A 9 14.01 33.15 -13.81
C ARG A 9 12.68 32.39 -13.72
N THR A 10 12.31 31.62 -14.75
CA THR A 10 11.32 30.57 -14.61
C THR A 10 11.98 29.47 -13.78
N ARG A 11 11.97 29.67 -12.46
CA ARG A 11 12.11 28.58 -11.51
C ARG A 11 10.94 27.65 -11.81
N THR A 12 11.14 26.70 -12.70
CA THR A 12 10.46 25.41 -12.62
C THR A 12 10.82 24.91 -11.23
N SER A 13 9.99 25.24 -10.25
CA SER A 13 10.02 24.54 -8.97
C SER A 13 9.83 23.10 -9.37
N GLU A 14 10.91 22.32 -9.38
CA GLU A 14 10.84 20.89 -9.49
C GLU A 14 9.89 20.46 -8.38
N PHE A 15 8.66 20.17 -8.75
CA PHE A 15 7.69 19.56 -7.85
C PHE A 15 8.20 18.15 -7.63
N PHE A 16 9.16 18.00 -6.72
CA PHE A 16 9.52 16.70 -6.22
C PHE A 16 8.28 16.13 -5.55
N PRO A 17 7.77 14.96 -6.00
CA PRO A 17 6.63 14.35 -5.37
C PRO A 17 6.94 14.13 -3.89
N VAL A 18 6.13 14.72 -3.02
CA VAL A 18 6.23 14.49 -1.59
C VAL A 18 5.92 13.01 -1.35
N ALA A 19 6.84 12.29 -0.72
CA ALA A 19 6.64 10.90 -0.39
C ALA A 19 5.46 10.77 0.58
N LEU A 20 4.40 10.07 0.15
CA LEU A 20 3.22 9.78 0.96
C LEU A 20 3.25 8.33 1.42
N LYS A 21 2.98 8.09 2.70
CA LYS A 21 2.76 6.75 3.26
C LYS A 21 1.26 6.57 3.54
N VAL A 22 0.67 5.52 2.97
CA VAL A 22 -0.75 5.18 3.14
C VAL A 22 -0.85 3.86 3.91
N LEU A 23 -1.68 3.82 4.95
CA LEU A 23 -1.96 2.61 5.74
C LEU A 23 -3.38 2.11 5.46
N VAL A 24 -3.49 0.86 5.01
CA VAL A 24 -4.77 0.15 4.90
C VAL A 24 -4.97 -0.68 6.15
N ALA A 25 -5.89 -0.27 7.03
CA ALA A 25 -6.15 -0.92 8.31
C ALA A 25 -7.58 -1.52 8.36
N GLY A 26 -7.76 -2.56 9.17
CA GLY A 26 -9.03 -3.28 9.32
C GLY A 26 -8.84 -4.69 9.88
N GLY A 27 -9.94 -5.33 10.28
CA GLY A 27 -9.95 -6.66 10.88
C GLY A 27 -9.45 -7.78 9.95
N PHE A 28 -9.38 -9.00 10.47
CA PHE A 28 -9.07 -10.18 9.66
C PHE A 28 -10.11 -10.36 8.55
N GLY A 29 -9.71 -10.83 7.37
CA GLY A 29 -10.64 -11.19 6.29
C GLY A 29 -11.31 -10.04 5.52
N VAL A 30 -11.24 -8.77 5.96
CA VAL A 30 -11.96 -7.63 5.33
C VAL A 30 -11.44 -7.21 3.94
N GLY A 31 -10.47 -7.93 3.36
CA GLY A 31 -9.99 -7.68 1.99
C GLY A 31 -8.84 -6.66 1.86
N LYS A 32 -8.06 -6.41 2.91
CA LYS A 32 -6.93 -5.45 2.87
C LYS A 32 -5.93 -5.74 1.75
N THR A 33 -5.43 -6.98 1.68
CA THR A 33 -4.47 -7.41 0.66
C THR A 33 -5.09 -7.36 -0.74
N THR A 34 -6.37 -7.72 -0.87
CA THR A 34 -7.14 -7.60 -2.12
C THR A 34 -7.21 -6.16 -2.60
N PHE A 35 -7.51 -5.21 -1.70
CA PHE A 35 -7.54 -3.79 -2.04
C PHE A 35 -6.17 -3.29 -2.50
N VAL A 36 -5.11 -3.58 -1.74
CA VAL A 36 -3.73 -3.18 -2.11
C VAL A 36 -3.35 -3.75 -3.48
N GLY A 37 -3.67 -5.02 -3.77
CA GLY A 37 -3.42 -5.64 -5.07
C GLY A 37 -4.25 -5.04 -6.22
N ALA A 38 -5.46 -4.55 -5.94
CA ALA A 38 -6.34 -3.96 -6.96
C ALA A 38 -5.91 -2.55 -7.40
N VAL A 39 -5.27 -1.78 -6.50
CA VAL A 39 -4.87 -0.38 -6.77
C VAL A 39 -3.37 -0.21 -7.03
N SER A 40 -2.55 -1.23 -6.76
CA SER A 40 -1.11 -1.18 -6.96
C SER A 40 -0.71 -1.75 -8.32
N GLU A 41 0.01 -0.97 -9.12
CA GLU A 41 0.69 -1.45 -10.34
C GLU A 41 1.97 -2.24 -10.02
N ILE A 42 2.45 -2.16 -8.78
CA ILE A 42 3.61 -2.90 -8.28
C ILE A 42 3.13 -4.18 -7.61
N ALA A 43 3.77 -5.30 -7.94
CA ALA A 43 3.51 -6.57 -7.26
C ALA A 43 3.73 -6.40 -5.75
N PRO A 44 2.73 -6.70 -4.91
CA PRO A 44 2.85 -6.50 -3.47
C PRO A 44 3.96 -7.40 -2.91
N LEU A 45 4.82 -6.82 -2.07
CA LEU A 45 5.73 -7.56 -1.22
C LEU A 45 4.93 -8.11 -0.03
N SER A 46 4.28 -9.25 -0.25
CA SER A 46 3.54 -9.99 0.77
C SER A 46 4.22 -11.32 1.04
N THR A 47 4.42 -11.63 2.32
CA THR A 47 4.72 -12.99 2.76
C THR A 47 3.42 -13.61 3.27
N GLU A 48 2.87 -14.54 2.48
CA GLU A 48 1.66 -15.27 2.84
C GLU A 48 2.03 -16.47 3.70
N GLU A 49 1.36 -16.62 4.85
CA GLU A 49 1.48 -17.77 5.73
C GLU A 49 0.16 -18.53 5.76
N LEU A 50 0.22 -19.86 5.72
CA LEU A 50 -0.98 -20.71 5.78
C LEU A 50 -1.67 -20.52 7.13
N LEU A 51 -3.00 -20.47 7.12
CA LEU A 51 -3.77 -20.50 8.35
C LEU A 51 -3.56 -21.87 9.02
N THR A 52 -3.00 -21.86 10.23
CA THR A 52 -2.71 -23.06 11.00
C THR A 52 -3.77 -23.27 12.09
N GLN A 53 -3.75 -24.43 12.76
CA GLN A 53 -4.64 -24.68 13.91
C GLN A 53 -4.46 -23.67 15.05
N VAL A 54 -3.34 -22.95 15.10
CA VAL A 54 -3.08 -21.87 16.08
C VAL A 54 -3.98 -20.64 15.84
N SER A 55 -4.48 -20.45 14.61
CA SER A 55 -5.41 -19.37 14.24
C SER A 55 -6.84 -19.64 14.75
N VAL A 56 -7.19 -20.89 15.08
CA VAL A 56 -8.52 -21.28 15.57
C VAL A 56 -8.83 -20.58 16.89
N GLY A 57 -9.90 -19.77 16.91
CA GLY A 57 -10.33 -18.99 18.08
C GLY A 57 -9.63 -17.64 18.25
N THR A 58 -8.65 -17.33 17.41
CA THR A 58 -8.01 -15.99 17.34
C THR A 58 -8.56 -15.20 16.15
N ASP A 59 -8.60 -15.83 14.97
CA ASP A 59 -9.20 -15.24 13.77
C ASP A 59 -10.65 -15.69 13.63
N ASN A 60 -11.55 -14.74 13.36
CA ASN A 60 -12.92 -15.10 12.98
C ASN A 60 -12.96 -15.43 11.49
N LEU A 61 -13.37 -16.67 11.18
CA LEU A 61 -13.53 -17.15 9.80
C LEU A 61 -14.97 -17.07 9.29
N GLU A 62 -15.92 -16.64 10.13
CA GLU A 62 -17.32 -16.46 9.74
C GLU A 62 -17.43 -15.46 8.57
N GLY A 63 -17.99 -15.90 7.44
CA GLY A 63 -18.10 -15.13 6.20
C GLY A 63 -16.83 -15.06 5.34
N VAL A 64 -15.72 -15.68 5.75
CA VAL A 64 -14.46 -15.79 4.99
C VAL A 64 -13.91 -17.22 5.01
N GLU A 65 -14.79 -18.22 5.05
CA GLU A 65 -14.49 -19.63 5.25
C GLU A 65 -13.56 -20.21 4.18
N SER A 66 -13.56 -19.62 2.98
CA SER A 66 -12.68 -20.00 1.88
C SER A 66 -11.25 -19.44 1.99
N LYS A 67 -10.96 -18.57 2.97
CA LYS A 67 -9.63 -17.97 3.16
C LYS A 67 -8.70 -19.00 3.81
N THR A 68 -7.59 -19.33 3.15
CA THR A 68 -6.65 -20.37 3.59
C THR A 68 -5.28 -19.85 4.00
N ALA A 69 -4.95 -18.59 3.69
CA ALA A 69 -3.69 -17.94 4.04
C ALA A 69 -3.95 -16.52 4.57
N THR A 70 -2.98 -15.98 5.30
CA THR A 70 -2.98 -14.58 5.73
C THR A 70 -1.63 -13.92 5.48
N THR A 71 -1.67 -12.63 5.15
CA THR A 71 -0.46 -11.83 4.98
C THR A 71 0.17 -11.53 6.33
N VAL A 72 1.45 -11.84 6.47
CA VAL A 72 2.28 -11.53 7.63
C VAL A 72 3.31 -10.48 7.22
N ALA A 73 3.65 -9.58 8.14
CA ALA A 73 4.81 -8.70 8.00
C ALA A 73 5.96 -9.28 8.85
N MET A 74 7.13 -9.50 8.23
CA MET A 74 8.38 -9.83 8.92
C MET A 74 9.21 -8.58 9.24
#